data_AF-A0A3C0ZDC0-F1
#
_entry.id   AF-A0A3C0ZDC0-F1
#
_cell.length_a   1.000
_cell.length_b   1.000
_cell.length_c   1.000
_cell.angle_alpha   90.00
_cell.angle_beta   90.00
_cell.angle_gamma   90.00
#
_symmetry.space_group_name_H-M   'P 1'
#
loop_
_entity.id
_entity.type
_entity.pdbx_description
1 polymer ?
#
loop_
_entity_poly.entity_id
_entity_poly.type
_entity_poly.pdbx_seq_one_letter_code
_entity_poly.pdbx_strand_id
1 'polypeptide(L)'
;MDSITTVIAPEYDRVGLLHRFWLGDSYRKLYNTPVKMRVMDLATERGGLQIVKLGGGMQTQSLRLVDSMGREWVLRSIQKYPERSLPESLRKTFAKDIVQDQISIHHPFGALTVPPFNKALGIPSASPELVFVGDDPRFGEYREVFKNRAYMFEARTPFEDQKTDNSAKVMRKVLEDNDTQIDQKLTLRARMLDFTLGDWDRHQDNWRWDPEKEKGKKIYTPVPRDRD
;
A
#
# COMPACT_ATOMS: atom_id res chain seq x y z
N MET A 1 14.58 20.96 -5.37
CA MET A 1 13.15 21.31 -5.44
C MET A 1 12.46 20.49 -4.38
N ASP A 2 11.97 21.11 -3.31
CA ASP A 2 11.61 20.37 -2.09
C ASP A 2 10.18 19.81 -2.16
N SER A 3 9.36 20.35 -3.07
CA SER A 3 8.02 19.86 -3.33
C SER A 3 7.58 20.17 -4.77
N ILE A 4 6.60 19.41 -5.26
CA ILE A 4 5.97 19.57 -6.56
C ILE A 4 4.46 19.46 -6.41
N THR A 5 3.71 20.24 -7.19
CA THR A 5 2.25 20.07 -7.31
C THR A 5 1.96 19.36 -8.62
N THR A 6 1.39 18.16 -8.54
CA THR A 6 1.04 17.36 -9.72
C THR A 6 -0.17 16.47 -9.44
N VAL A 7 -0.64 15.80 -10.48
CA VAL A 7 -1.76 14.84 -10.48
C VAL A 7 -1.23 13.41 -10.44
N ILE A 8 -2.10 12.43 -10.13
CA ILE A 8 -1.72 11.00 -10.05
C ILE A 8 -1.82 10.33 -11.42
N ALA A 9 -3.02 10.35 -12.00
CA ALA A 9 -3.36 9.66 -13.26
C ALA A 9 -4.50 10.42 -13.96
N PRO A 10 -4.22 11.58 -14.58
CA PRO A 10 -5.25 12.46 -15.15
C PRO A 10 -6.03 11.82 -16.29
N GLU A 11 -5.51 10.76 -16.91
CA GLU A 11 -6.16 9.99 -17.97
C GLU A 11 -7.55 9.48 -17.56
N TYR A 12 -7.77 9.15 -16.28
CA TYR A 12 -9.07 8.66 -15.81
C TYR A 12 -10.19 9.70 -15.88
N ASP A 13 -9.86 10.98 -15.84
CA ASP A 13 -10.83 12.07 -15.86
C ASP A 13 -11.03 12.64 -17.28
N ARG A 14 -10.19 12.22 -18.25
CA ARG A 14 -10.27 12.60 -19.67
C ARG A 14 -11.25 11.71 -20.44
N VAL A 15 -12.46 11.52 -19.89
CA VAL A 15 -13.53 10.68 -20.47
C VAL A 15 -14.82 11.47 -20.67
N GLY A 16 -15.55 11.16 -21.74
CA GLY A 16 -16.78 11.86 -22.14
C GLY A 16 -18.03 11.46 -21.34
N LEU A 17 -19.14 12.16 -21.57
CA LEU A 17 -20.40 11.95 -20.83
C LEU A 17 -20.97 10.55 -20.99
N LEU A 18 -20.91 9.96 -22.19
CA LEU A 18 -21.39 8.58 -22.42
C LEU A 18 -20.58 7.56 -21.62
N HIS A 19 -19.25 7.74 -21.52
CA HIS A 19 -18.39 6.87 -20.70
C HIS A 19 -18.77 6.94 -19.23
N ARG A 20 -18.95 8.15 -18.70
CA ARG A 20 -19.37 8.38 -17.31
C ARG A 20 -20.78 7.86 -17.04
N PHE A 21 -21.69 7.92 -18.02
CA PHE A 21 -23.04 7.37 -17.89
C PHE A 21 -23.01 5.85 -17.71
N TRP A 22 -22.20 5.14 -18.49
CA TRP A 22 -22.13 3.67 -18.44
C TRP A 22 -21.23 3.12 -17.31
N LEU A 23 -20.10 3.80 -17.02
CA LEU A 23 -19.07 3.30 -16.10
C LEU A 23 -18.96 4.08 -14.79
N GLY A 24 -19.75 5.15 -14.64
CA GLY A 24 -19.78 5.99 -13.44
C GLY A 24 -18.65 7.01 -13.35
N ASP A 25 -18.81 7.94 -12.41
CA ASP A 25 -17.85 9.02 -12.12
C ASP A 25 -16.71 8.57 -11.18
N SER A 26 -17.03 7.66 -10.25
CA SER A 26 -16.08 7.06 -9.30
C SER A 26 -15.17 8.13 -8.64
N TYR A 27 -13.88 7.84 -8.45
CA TYR A 27 -12.89 8.79 -7.90
C TYR A 27 -12.03 9.45 -9.00
N ARG A 28 -12.46 9.45 -10.26
CA ARG A 28 -11.68 9.97 -11.40
C ARG A 28 -11.16 11.40 -11.17
N LYS A 29 -12.02 12.26 -10.61
CA LYS A 29 -11.66 13.65 -10.25
C LYS A 29 -10.51 13.71 -9.24
N LEU A 30 -10.45 12.79 -8.27
CA LEU A 30 -9.36 12.74 -7.30
C LEU A 30 -8.03 12.37 -7.95
N TYR A 31 -8.02 11.47 -8.94
CA TYR A 31 -6.81 11.14 -9.70
C TYR A 31 -6.27 12.32 -10.54
N ASN A 32 -7.15 13.26 -10.91
CA ASN A 32 -6.83 14.47 -11.66
C ASN A 32 -6.72 15.73 -10.77
N THR A 33 -6.85 15.59 -9.46
CA THR A 33 -6.72 16.74 -8.53
C THR A 33 -5.23 17.04 -8.33
N PRO A 34 -4.75 18.28 -8.59
CA PRO A 34 -3.38 18.66 -8.29
C PRO A 34 -3.14 18.62 -6.78
N VAL A 35 -2.16 17.83 -6.34
CA VAL A 35 -1.76 17.70 -4.94
C VAL A 35 -0.30 18.09 -4.79
N LYS A 36 0.00 18.90 -3.78
CA LYS A 36 1.38 19.24 -3.41
C LYS A 36 2.01 18.07 -2.66
N MET A 37 3.15 17.60 -3.13
CA MET A 37 3.88 16.45 -2.61
C MET A 37 5.35 16.82 -2.41
N ARG A 38 5.98 16.29 -1.37
CA ARG A 38 7.43 16.40 -1.22
C ARG A 38 8.13 15.54 -2.26
N VAL A 39 9.26 16.01 -2.78
CA VAL A 39 10.09 15.20 -3.68
C VAL A 39 10.96 14.28 -2.82
N MET A 40 10.91 12.98 -3.08
CA MET A 40 11.73 11.98 -2.40
C MET A 40 13.13 11.94 -3.03
N ASP A 41 14.16 11.90 -2.20
CA ASP A 41 15.55 11.77 -2.63
C ASP A 41 16.21 10.57 -1.93
N LEU A 42 16.60 9.54 -2.68
CA LEU A 42 17.14 8.31 -2.10
C LEU A 42 18.40 8.51 -1.26
N ALA A 43 19.25 9.52 -1.51
CA ALA A 43 20.47 9.69 -0.71
C ALA A 43 20.21 10.34 0.65
N THR A 44 19.18 11.17 0.77
CA THR A 44 18.91 11.90 2.02
C THR A 44 17.75 11.33 2.80
N GLU A 45 16.78 10.72 2.13
CA GLU A 45 15.60 10.13 2.75
C GLU A 45 16.01 9.09 3.80
N ARG A 46 15.56 9.25 5.04
CA ARG A 46 15.86 8.35 6.17
C ARG A 46 17.36 8.04 6.37
N GLY A 47 18.24 9.00 6.04
CA GLY A 47 19.69 8.81 6.15
C GLY A 47 20.30 7.98 5.02
N GLY A 48 19.60 7.87 3.88
CA GLY A 48 20.02 7.14 2.70
C GLY A 48 19.28 5.81 2.58
N LEU A 49 18.49 5.67 1.52
CA LEU A 49 17.74 4.45 1.19
C LEU A 49 18.44 3.67 0.09
N GLN A 50 18.55 2.36 0.29
CA GLN A 50 19.02 1.41 -0.70
C GLN A 50 17.86 0.54 -1.19
N ILE A 51 17.80 0.31 -2.49
CA ILE A 51 16.80 -0.58 -3.07
C ILE A 51 17.19 -2.02 -2.79
N VAL A 52 16.29 -2.76 -2.14
CA VAL A 52 16.49 -4.18 -1.80
C VAL A 52 15.96 -5.07 -2.91
N LYS A 53 14.72 -4.82 -3.35
CA LYS A 53 14.08 -5.57 -4.43
C LYS A 53 12.81 -4.91 -4.94
N LEU A 54 12.47 -5.24 -6.18
CA LEU A 54 11.13 -5.06 -6.70
C LEU A 54 10.14 -5.98 -5.98
N GLY A 55 9.00 -5.41 -5.63
CA GLY A 55 7.81 -6.10 -5.16
C GLY A 55 6.60 -5.63 -5.96
N GLY A 56 5.42 -5.89 -5.40
CA GLY A 56 4.16 -5.57 -6.05
C GLY A 56 3.43 -6.82 -6.51
N GLY A 57 2.12 -6.68 -6.63
CA GLY A 57 1.22 -7.78 -7.01
C GLY A 57 0.84 -7.71 -8.48
N MET A 58 -0.37 -8.20 -8.78
CA MET A 58 -0.93 -8.18 -10.12
C MET A 58 -1.26 -6.76 -10.62
N GLN A 59 -1.45 -5.82 -9.70
CA GLN A 59 -1.88 -4.44 -10.02
C GLN A 59 -0.87 -3.38 -9.55
N THR A 60 -0.27 -3.56 -8.37
CA THR A 60 0.56 -2.53 -7.75
C THR A 60 2.05 -2.77 -8.03
N GLN A 61 2.81 -1.71 -8.24
CA GLN A 61 4.28 -1.75 -8.30
C GLN A 61 4.84 -1.24 -6.97
N SER A 62 5.79 -1.96 -6.38
CA SER A 62 6.44 -1.48 -5.17
C SER A 62 7.94 -1.77 -5.14
N LEU A 63 8.69 -0.95 -4.42
CA LEU A 63 10.08 -1.20 -4.06
C LEU A 63 10.17 -1.42 -2.58
N ARG A 64 10.90 -2.47 -2.19
CA ARG A 64 11.38 -2.60 -0.82
C ARG A 64 12.70 -1.85 -0.73
N LEU A 65 12.78 -0.97 0.24
CA LEU A 65 13.95 -0.16 0.52
C LEU A 65 14.47 -0.50 1.92
N VAL A 66 15.74 -0.22 2.18
CA VAL A 66 16.35 -0.30 3.50
C VAL A 66 17.12 0.97 3.77
N ASP A 67 17.00 1.52 4.97
CA ASP A 67 17.79 2.68 5.38
C ASP A 67 19.17 2.30 5.94
N SER A 68 19.97 3.31 6.27
CA SER A 68 21.31 3.14 6.83
C SER A 68 21.35 2.40 8.17
N MET A 69 20.22 2.31 8.89
CA MET A 69 20.08 1.56 10.14
C MET A 69 19.53 0.14 9.94
N GLY A 70 19.24 -0.26 8.70
CA GLY A 70 18.70 -1.58 8.39
C GLY A 70 17.17 -1.68 8.48
N ARG A 71 16.46 -0.56 8.74
CA ARG A 71 14.99 -0.57 8.79
C ARG A 71 14.42 -0.60 7.39
N GLU A 72 13.37 -1.40 7.22
CA GLU A 72 12.75 -1.62 5.92
C GLU A 72 11.59 -0.66 5.65
N TRP A 73 11.58 -0.16 4.43
CA TRP A 73 10.57 0.76 3.93
C TRP A 73 9.95 0.21 2.64
N VAL A 74 8.77 0.74 2.30
CA VAL A 74 8.05 0.41 1.08
C VAL A 74 7.72 1.70 0.34
N LEU A 75 8.08 1.74 -0.93
CA LEU A 75 7.62 2.74 -1.88
C LEU A 75 6.63 2.07 -2.83
N ARG A 76 5.37 2.53 -2.88
CA ARG A 76 4.27 1.84 -3.55
C ARG A 76 3.51 2.76 -4.49
N SER A 77 3.21 2.29 -5.70
CA SER A 77 2.46 3.07 -6.68
C SER A 77 1.02 3.32 -6.19
N ILE A 78 0.54 4.55 -6.39
CA ILE A 78 -0.87 4.88 -6.20
C ILE A 78 -1.67 4.44 -7.43
N GLN A 79 -1.12 4.74 -8.61
CA GLN A 79 -1.63 4.21 -9.86
C GLN A 79 -1.44 2.69 -9.89
N LYS A 80 -2.49 1.99 -10.33
CA LYS A 80 -2.49 0.53 -10.50
C LYS A 80 -2.42 0.17 -11.98
N TYR A 81 -1.80 -0.98 -12.27
CA TYR A 81 -1.53 -1.51 -13.61
C TYR A 81 -2.10 -2.94 -13.73
N PRO A 82 -3.44 -3.09 -13.80
CA PRO A 82 -4.11 -4.39 -13.76
C PRO A 82 -3.96 -5.22 -15.03
N GLU A 83 -3.28 -4.71 -16.06
CA GLU A 83 -3.05 -5.40 -17.34
C GLU A 83 -2.43 -6.80 -17.17
N ARG A 84 -1.65 -7.02 -16.10
CA ARG A 84 -1.07 -8.34 -15.79
C ARG A 84 -2.14 -9.37 -15.43
N SER A 85 -3.28 -8.94 -14.88
CA SER A 85 -4.43 -9.80 -14.55
C SER A 85 -5.20 -10.27 -15.76
N LEU A 86 -5.02 -9.62 -16.92
CA LEU A 86 -5.68 -10.05 -18.15
C LEU A 86 -4.95 -11.22 -18.80
N PRO A 87 -5.69 -12.20 -19.38
CA PRO A 87 -5.15 -13.16 -20.34
C PRO A 87 -4.38 -12.44 -21.44
N GLU A 88 -3.29 -13.04 -21.92
CA GLU A 88 -2.39 -12.40 -22.90
C GLU A 88 -3.13 -11.94 -24.17
N SER A 89 -4.11 -12.73 -24.62
CA SER A 89 -4.96 -12.40 -25.76
C SER A 89 -5.80 -11.13 -25.58
N LEU A 90 -6.12 -10.75 -24.34
CA LEU A 90 -6.93 -9.58 -24.02
C LEU A 90 -6.10 -8.33 -23.69
N ARG A 91 -4.79 -8.48 -23.45
CA ARG A 91 -3.91 -7.34 -23.09
C ARG A 91 -3.75 -6.31 -24.22
N LYS A 92 -4.01 -6.70 -25.46
CA LYS A 92 -3.93 -5.86 -26.67
C LYS A 92 -5.30 -5.43 -27.20
N THR A 93 -6.38 -5.60 -26.43
CA THR A 93 -7.75 -5.25 -26.83
C THR A 93 -8.33 -4.16 -25.94
N PHE A 94 -9.52 -3.66 -26.27
CA PHE A 94 -10.26 -2.69 -25.45
C PHE A 94 -10.56 -3.18 -24.03
N ALA A 95 -10.47 -4.50 -23.77
CA ALA A 95 -10.61 -5.06 -22.44
C ALA A 95 -9.55 -4.50 -21.47
N LYS A 96 -8.33 -4.22 -21.97
CA LYS A 96 -7.29 -3.54 -21.19
C LYS A 96 -7.77 -2.16 -20.74
N ASP A 97 -8.35 -1.38 -21.63
CA ASP A 97 -8.78 -0.01 -21.33
C ASP A 97 -9.92 -0.01 -20.31
N ILE A 98 -10.89 -0.93 -20.43
CA ILE A 98 -11.97 -1.09 -19.45
C ILE A 98 -11.43 -1.49 -18.07
N VAL A 99 -10.52 -2.47 -18.01
CA VAL A 99 -9.97 -2.94 -16.73
C VAL A 99 -9.06 -1.88 -16.10
N GLN A 100 -8.32 -1.12 -16.91
CA GLN A 100 -7.55 0.03 -16.44
C GLN A 100 -8.49 1.11 -15.90
N ASP A 101 -9.58 1.40 -16.60
CA ASP A 101 -10.59 2.39 -16.22
C ASP A 101 -11.28 2.09 -14.88
N GLN A 102 -11.51 0.81 -14.58
CA GLN A 102 -12.08 0.36 -13.30
C GLN A 102 -11.20 0.70 -12.09
N ILE A 103 -9.89 0.98 -12.27
CA ILE A 103 -9.03 1.46 -11.17
C ILE A 103 -9.54 2.79 -10.61
N SER A 104 -10.27 3.59 -11.41
CA SER A 104 -10.87 4.84 -10.93
C SER A 104 -11.92 4.63 -9.82
N ILE A 105 -12.42 3.41 -9.62
CA ILE A 105 -13.32 3.02 -8.52
C ILE A 105 -12.59 3.00 -7.17
N HIS A 106 -11.26 2.81 -7.16
CA HIS A 106 -10.47 2.86 -5.92
C HIS A 106 -10.10 4.28 -5.54
N HIS A 107 -10.16 4.59 -4.25
CA HIS A 107 -9.80 5.90 -3.74
C HIS A 107 -8.26 6.10 -3.76
N PRO A 108 -7.69 7.03 -4.56
CA PRO A 108 -6.24 7.13 -4.73
C PRO A 108 -5.48 7.46 -3.43
N PHE A 109 -6.15 8.12 -2.49
CA PHE A 109 -5.57 8.50 -1.20
C PHE A 109 -6.13 7.71 -0.02
N GLY A 110 -6.83 6.58 -0.28
CA GLY A 110 -7.58 5.85 0.75
C GLY A 110 -6.68 5.42 1.92
N ALA A 111 -5.51 4.86 1.64
CA ALA A 111 -4.56 4.45 2.68
C ALA A 111 -4.07 5.62 3.56
N LEU A 112 -3.99 6.84 3.02
CA LEU A 112 -3.53 8.04 3.74
C LEU A 112 -4.54 8.54 4.78
N THR A 113 -5.82 8.17 4.66
CA THR A 113 -6.87 8.61 5.60
C THR A 113 -7.00 7.69 6.82
N VAL A 114 -6.39 6.51 6.79
CA VAL A 114 -6.57 5.47 7.81
C VAL A 114 -5.80 5.68 9.12
N PRO A 115 -4.55 6.22 9.14
CA PRO A 115 -3.76 6.31 10.37
C PRO A 115 -4.47 6.97 11.57
N PRO A 116 -5.27 8.05 11.42
CA PRO A 116 -6.05 8.60 12.53
C PRO A 116 -7.03 7.60 13.17
N PHE A 117 -7.70 6.77 12.37
CA PHE A 117 -8.61 5.73 12.88
C PHE A 117 -7.85 4.64 13.61
N ASN A 118 -6.74 4.17 13.04
CA ASN A 118 -5.90 3.16 13.68
C ASN A 118 -5.39 3.65 15.04
N LYS A 119 -4.91 4.91 15.11
CA LYS A 119 -4.48 5.53 16.36
C LYS A 119 -5.61 5.61 17.39
N ALA A 120 -6.81 6.06 16.99
CA ALA A 120 -7.97 6.15 17.87
C ALA A 120 -8.42 4.78 18.40
N LEU A 121 -8.22 3.72 17.61
CA LEU A 121 -8.61 2.34 17.93
C LEU A 121 -7.49 1.52 18.56
N GLY A 122 -6.29 2.09 18.73
CA GLY A 122 -5.10 1.38 19.22
C GLY A 122 -4.65 0.23 18.31
N ILE A 123 -4.90 0.33 17.00
CA ILE A 123 -4.46 -0.65 16.00
C ILE A 123 -3.04 -0.27 15.54
N PRO A 124 -2.05 -1.16 15.64
CA PRO A 124 -0.72 -0.90 15.11
C PRO A 124 -0.77 -0.71 13.60
N SER A 125 -0.20 0.39 13.11
CA SER A 125 -0.14 0.65 11.66
C SER A 125 1.03 1.53 11.29
N ALA A 126 1.57 1.31 10.08
CA ALA A 126 2.41 2.30 9.44
C ALA A 126 1.59 3.57 9.12
N SER A 127 2.28 4.69 8.92
CA SER A 127 1.69 5.95 8.48
C SER A 127 2.25 6.30 7.11
N PRO A 128 1.51 6.05 6.02
CA PRO A 128 1.98 6.35 4.69
C PRO A 128 2.08 7.85 4.45
N GLU A 129 3.11 8.23 3.70
CA GLU A 129 3.37 9.59 3.24
C GLU A 129 3.17 9.65 1.72
N LEU A 130 2.57 10.73 1.23
CA LEU A 130 2.49 11.01 -0.19
C LEU A 130 3.78 11.67 -0.68
N VAL A 131 4.48 11.03 -1.61
CA VAL A 131 5.76 11.51 -2.15
C VAL A 131 5.76 11.49 -3.66
N PHE A 132 6.58 12.36 -4.26
CA PHE A 132 6.86 12.32 -5.69
C PHE A 132 8.30 11.83 -5.92
N VAL A 133 8.47 10.89 -6.83
CA VAL A 133 9.78 10.42 -7.27
C VAL A 133 10.09 11.07 -8.61
N GLY A 134 11.18 11.83 -8.66
CA GLY A 134 11.69 12.43 -9.89
C GLY A 134 12.46 11.44 -10.75
N ASP A 135 13.13 11.96 -11.77
CA ASP A 135 13.98 11.16 -12.65
C ASP A 135 15.38 10.93 -12.05
N ASP A 136 15.45 10.06 -11.05
CA ASP A 136 16.64 9.82 -10.24
C ASP A 136 17.45 8.59 -10.72
N PRO A 137 18.72 8.76 -11.16
CA PRO A 137 19.56 7.64 -11.62
C PRO A 137 19.88 6.60 -10.54
N ARG A 138 19.76 6.93 -9.25
CA ARG A 138 20.00 5.99 -8.15
C ARG A 138 18.97 4.87 -8.09
N PHE A 139 17.84 5.00 -8.78
CA PHE A 139 16.89 3.91 -8.96
C PHE A 139 17.41 2.80 -9.90
N GLY A 140 18.51 3.02 -10.63
CA GLY A 140 19.15 2.01 -11.47
C GLY A 140 18.18 1.41 -12.49
N GLU A 141 18.10 0.08 -12.52
CA GLU A 141 17.18 -0.67 -13.39
C GLU A 141 15.70 -0.34 -13.17
N TYR A 142 15.32 0.16 -11.98
CA TYR A 142 13.94 0.50 -11.62
C TYR A 142 13.54 1.91 -12.05
N ARG A 143 14.49 2.74 -12.50
CA ARG A 143 14.27 4.16 -12.82
C ARG A 143 13.12 4.37 -13.80
N GLU A 144 13.07 3.60 -14.90
CA GLU A 144 12.03 3.77 -15.92
C GLU A 144 10.62 3.46 -15.41
N VAL A 145 10.52 2.58 -14.41
CA VAL A 145 9.23 2.21 -13.80
C VAL A 145 8.81 3.24 -12.75
N PHE A 146 9.77 3.84 -12.03
CA PHE A 146 9.52 4.66 -10.85
C PHE A 146 9.66 6.18 -11.03
N LYS A 147 10.23 6.66 -12.15
CA LYS A 147 10.45 8.10 -12.37
C LYS A 147 9.16 8.88 -12.62
N ASN A 148 9.21 10.15 -12.22
CA ASN A 148 8.24 11.21 -12.52
C ASN A 148 6.79 10.88 -12.13
N ARG A 149 6.59 10.25 -10.98
CA ARG A 149 5.28 9.80 -10.51
C ARG A 149 5.12 9.91 -9.00
N ALA A 150 3.87 9.90 -8.56
CA ALA A 150 3.49 9.90 -7.15
C ALA A 150 3.41 8.49 -6.57
N TYR A 151 3.85 8.35 -5.33
CA TYR A 151 3.92 7.09 -4.59
C TYR A 151 3.47 7.31 -3.14
N MET A 152 3.10 6.21 -2.49
CA MET A 152 3.04 6.14 -1.05
C MET A 152 4.36 5.59 -0.52
N PHE A 153 4.90 6.23 0.50
CA PHE A 153 6.12 5.82 1.18
C PHE A 153 5.83 5.56 2.65
N GLU A 154 6.14 4.37 3.14
CA GLU A 154 5.87 4.00 4.53
C GLU A 154 6.88 2.98 5.07
N ALA A 155 6.99 2.91 6.40
CA ALA A 155 7.74 1.84 7.04
C ALA A 155 7.04 0.50 6.75
N ARG A 156 7.80 -0.56 6.44
CA ARG A 156 7.22 -1.87 6.14
C ARG A 156 6.52 -2.52 7.34
N THR A 157 6.90 -2.09 8.53
CA THR A 157 6.32 -2.47 9.82
C THR A 157 6.26 -1.20 10.70
N PRO A 158 5.22 -1.04 11.53
CA PRO A 158 5.17 0.06 12.49
C PRO A 158 6.30 0.02 13.51
N PHE A 159 6.88 -1.17 13.74
CA PHE A 159 7.93 -1.40 14.73
C PHE A 159 9.32 -1.41 14.09
N GLU A 160 10.31 -0.81 14.75
CA GLU A 160 11.67 -0.67 14.22
C GLU A 160 12.45 -1.99 14.20
N ASP A 161 12.36 -2.78 15.28
CA ASP A 161 13.21 -3.96 15.49
C ASP A 161 12.46 -5.30 15.61
N GLN A 162 11.13 -5.30 15.39
CA GLN A 162 10.33 -6.50 15.60
C GLN A 162 10.05 -7.27 14.30
N LYS A 163 10.39 -8.56 14.33
CA LYS A 163 10.00 -9.51 13.28
C LYS A 163 8.57 -9.95 13.49
N THR A 164 7.70 -9.55 12.57
CA THR A 164 6.34 -10.07 12.49
C THR A 164 6.28 -11.43 11.79
N ASP A 165 5.22 -12.20 12.02
CA ASP A 165 4.89 -13.44 11.30
C ASP A 165 3.74 -13.21 10.29
N ASN A 166 3.59 -14.08 9.27
CA ASN A 166 2.41 -14.08 8.39
C ASN A 166 1.28 -14.91 9.00
N SER A 167 0.06 -14.70 8.50
CA SER A 167 -1.16 -15.38 8.95
C SER A 167 -1.04 -16.91 8.93
N ALA A 168 -0.47 -17.49 7.86
CA ALA A 168 -0.29 -18.94 7.77
C ALA A 168 0.62 -19.50 8.88
N LYS A 169 1.70 -18.79 9.22
CA LYS A 169 2.63 -19.19 10.29
C LYS A 169 2.02 -19.02 11.67
N VAL A 170 1.26 -17.95 11.90
CA VAL A 170 0.55 -17.76 13.17
C VAL A 170 -0.52 -18.82 13.36
N MET A 171 -1.31 -19.10 12.32
CA MET A 171 -2.36 -20.12 12.38
C MET A 171 -1.79 -21.51 12.72
N ARG A 172 -0.65 -21.91 12.13
CA ARG A 172 0.04 -23.15 12.54
C ARG A 172 0.42 -23.14 14.01
N LYS A 173 1.08 -22.07 14.49
CA LYS A 173 1.54 -21.99 15.88
C LYS A 173 0.39 -22.00 16.90
N VAL A 174 -0.72 -21.35 16.59
CA VAL A 174 -1.93 -21.36 17.43
C VAL A 174 -2.57 -22.74 17.49
N LEU A 175 -2.53 -23.51 16.39
CA LEU A 175 -3.04 -24.88 16.35
C LEU A 175 -2.10 -25.89 17.03
N GLU A 176 -0.81 -25.62 17.05
CA GLU A 176 0.22 -26.49 17.65
C GLU A 176 0.35 -26.32 19.17
N ASP A 177 0.03 -25.15 19.72
CA ASP A 177 0.29 -24.80 21.13
C ASP A 177 -0.82 -23.93 21.74
N ASN A 178 -1.44 -24.43 22.81
CA ASN A 178 -2.52 -23.76 23.54
C ASN A 178 -2.09 -22.49 24.29
N ASP A 179 -0.78 -22.33 24.55
CA ASP A 179 -0.22 -21.10 25.14
C ASP A 179 0.08 -20.02 24.09
N THR A 180 -0.08 -20.35 22.80
CA THR A 180 -0.01 -19.38 21.70
C THR A 180 -1.41 -18.89 21.34
N GLN A 181 -1.64 -17.59 21.50
CA GLN A 181 -2.94 -16.95 21.31
C GLN A 181 -2.82 -15.75 20.36
N ILE A 182 -3.98 -15.28 19.88
CA ILE A 182 -4.11 -14.05 19.09
C ILE A 182 -4.88 -13.05 19.95
N ASP A 183 -4.55 -11.76 19.87
CA ASP A 183 -5.44 -10.72 20.40
C ASP A 183 -6.72 -10.64 19.55
N GLN A 184 -7.70 -11.44 19.92
CA GLN A 184 -8.97 -11.55 19.21
C GLN A 184 -9.78 -10.24 19.25
N LYS A 185 -9.70 -9.48 20.35
CA LYS A 185 -10.45 -8.23 20.52
C LYS A 185 -9.91 -7.15 19.60
N LEU A 186 -8.59 -6.98 19.56
CA LEU A 186 -7.96 -6.03 18.65
C LEU A 186 -8.11 -6.46 17.19
N THR A 187 -8.06 -7.77 16.92
CA THR A 187 -8.31 -8.32 15.57
C THR A 187 -9.73 -8.00 15.11
N LEU A 188 -10.74 -8.24 15.95
CA LEU A 188 -12.13 -7.89 15.64
C LEU A 188 -12.30 -6.39 15.41
N ARG A 189 -11.66 -5.55 16.25
CA ARG A 189 -11.68 -4.09 16.09
C ARG A 189 -11.11 -3.65 14.74
N ALA A 190 -9.98 -4.23 14.33
CA ALA A 190 -9.36 -3.95 13.04
C ALA A 190 -10.24 -4.40 11.86
N ARG A 191 -10.92 -5.56 11.97
CA ARG A 191 -11.89 -6.02 10.97
C ARG A 191 -13.15 -5.16 10.90
N MET A 192 -13.64 -4.68 12.05
CA MET A 192 -14.77 -3.74 12.07
C MET A 192 -14.40 -2.41 11.40
N LEU A 193 -13.17 -1.92 11.58
CA LEU A 193 -12.67 -0.77 10.83
C LEU A 193 -12.63 -1.04 9.32
N ASP A 194 -12.18 -2.23 8.89
CA ASP A 194 -12.20 -2.62 7.47
C ASP A 194 -13.61 -2.51 6.87
N PHE A 195 -14.62 -3.07 7.56
CA PHE A 195 -16.01 -2.97 7.11
C PHE A 195 -16.53 -1.52 7.09
N THR A 196 -16.16 -0.73 8.10
CA THR A 196 -16.59 0.68 8.21
C THR A 196 -16.03 1.54 7.08
N LEU A 197 -14.78 1.27 6.67
CA LEU A 197 -14.12 1.98 5.57
C LEU A 197 -14.46 1.40 4.19
N GLY A 198 -15.20 0.29 4.13
CA GLY A 198 -15.50 -0.39 2.86
C GLY A 198 -14.28 -1.07 2.23
N ASP A 199 -13.33 -1.54 3.03
CA ASP A 199 -12.11 -2.23 2.57
C ASP A 199 -12.45 -3.67 2.13
N TRP A 200 -12.69 -3.81 0.82
CA TRP A 200 -13.21 -5.03 0.20
C TRP A 200 -12.13 -5.97 -0.34
N ASP A 201 -10.86 -5.55 -0.35
CA ASP A 201 -9.71 -6.34 -0.82
C ASP A 201 -8.87 -6.89 0.35
N ARG A 202 -9.45 -7.02 1.55
CA ARG A 202 -8.72 -7.59 2.68
C ARG A 202 -8.61 -9.11 2.58
N HIS A 203 -7.40 -9.60 2.34
CA HIS A 203 -7.04 -11.01 2.42
C HIS A 203 -5.93 -11.28 3.45
N GLN A 204 -5.59 -12.56 3.65
CA GLN A 204 -4.69 -13.02 4.72
C GLN A 204 -3.26 -12.46 4.65
N ASP A 205 -2.79 -12.01 3.47
CA ASP A 205 -1.44 -11.46 3.31
C ASP A 205 -1.37 -9.97 3.65
N ASN A 206 -2.52 -9.29 3.75
CA ASN A 206 -2.62 -7.94 4.28
C ASN A 206 -2.48 -7.89 5.82
N TRP A 207 -2.19 -9.03 6.46
CA TRP A 207 -1.97 -9.12 7.89
C TRP A 207 -0.57 -9.62 8.20
N ARG A 208 0.10 -8.86 9.06
CA ARG A 208 1.26 -9.31 9.82
C ARG A 208 0.85 -9.43 11.26
N TRP A 209 1.64 -10.19 12.01
CA TRP A 209 1.33 -10.49 13.40
C TRP A 209 2.58 -10.31 14.25
N ASP A 210 2.50 -9.42 15.22
CA ASP A 210 3.61 -9.15 16.13
C ASP A 210 3.52 -10.06 17.37
N PRO A 211 4.57 -10.86 17.66
CA PRO A 211 4.58 -11.72 18.83
C PRO A 211 5.04 -11.01 20.10
N GLU A 212 4.19 -10.98 21.11
CA GLU A 212 4.54 -10.55 22.47
C GLU A 212 4.48 -11.72 23.46
N LYS A 213 5.31 -11.69 24.51
CA LYS A 213 5.24 -12.65 25.61
C LYS A 213 4.59 -11.99 26.82
N GLU A 214 3.43 -12.48 27.25
CA GLU A 214 2.75 -12.01 28.46
C GLU A 214 2.48 -13.19 29.40
N LYS A 215 2.99 -13.12 30.64
CA LYS A 215 2.70 -14.10 31.72
C LYS A 215 2.88 -15.57 31.30
N GLY A 216 3.94 -15.86 30.54
CA GLY A 216 4.24 -17.21 30.05
C GLY A 216 3.50 -17.62 28.77
N LYS A 217 2.51 -16.84 28.31
CA LYS A 217 1.81 -17.03 27.05
C LYS A 217 2.42 -16.19 25.94
N LYS A 218 2.23 -16.65 24.70
CA LYS A 218 2.62 -15.89 23.51
C LYS A 218 1.36 -15.32 22.86
N ILE A 219 1.26 -14.01 22.77
CA ILE A 219 0.11 -13.31 22.17
C ILE A 219 0.55 -12.67 20.87
N TYR A 220 -0.20 -12.93 19.80
CA TYR A 220 0.00 -12.32 18.50
C TYR A 220 -0.95 -11.13 18.30
N THR A 221 -0.37 -9.95 18.16
CA THR A 221 -1.09 -8.68 17.90
C THR A 221 -1.23 -8.47 16.39
N PRO A 222 -2.43 -8.13 15.88
CA PRO A 222 -2.63 -7.89 14.46
C PRO A 222 -1.96 -6.58 14.00
N VAL A 223 -1.30 -6.65 12.85
CA VAL A 223 -0.65 -5.51 12.17
C VAL A 223 -1.17 -5.48 10.73
N PRO A 224 -2.30 -4.80 10.46
CA PRO A 224 -2.80 -4.65 9.10
C PRO A 224 -1.84 -3.82 8.23
N ARG A 225 -1.69 -4.22 6.97
CA ARG A 225 -0.84 -3.59 5.94
C ARG A 225 -1.57 -3.52 4.60
N ASP A 226 -1.02 -2.78 3.65
CA ASP A 226 -1.47 -2.72 2.26
C ASP A 226 -2.99 -2.49 2.16
N ARG A 227 -3.47 -1.36 2.69
CA ARG A 227 -4.84 -0.91 2.47
C ARG A 227 -4.96 -0.27 1.10
N ASP A 228 -5.99 -0.64 0.36
CA ASP A 228 -6.20 -0.33 -1.05
C ASP A 228 -7.63 0.12 -1.37
#